data_AF-A0A182R1A9-F1
#
_entry.id   AF-A0A182R1A9-F1
#
_cell.length_a   1.000
_cell.length_b   1.000
_cell.length_c   1.000
_cell.angle_alpha   90.00
_cell.angle_beta   90.00
_cell.angle_gamma   90.00
#
_symmetry.space_group_name_H-M   'P 1'
#
loop_
_entity.id
_entity.type
_entity.pdbx_description
1 polymer ?
#
loop_
_entity_poly.entity_id
_entity_poly.type
_entity_poly.pdbx_seq_one_letter_code
_entity_poly.pdbx_strand_id
1 'polypeptide(L)'
;LQRNGRVSRQVQRVRSGRIQPSQPEIQSVLSVPIFHVSRSLFVWAALPTFAAKMVSKSSVIVGVCFIAIGLACIGRTQADVSHVAPSEDPVTDVCLSCICEASSGCDASLRCNGDVCGMFRITWAYWTDAGKPVQQGDSPDSQNAYANCVNEPYCAARTVQGYMRKFGQDCNGDGTIDCFDHAIIHKLGGYNCKNQVPIVYQSKIDECIQRKAVEYGAVRQ
;
A
#
# COMPACT_ATOMS: atom_id res chain seq x y z
N LEU A 1 -19.98 52.95 -30.58
CA LEU A 1 -21.43 53.26 -30.50
C LEU A 1 -22.17 52.02 -30.02
N GLN A 2 -22.86 52.17 -28.90
CA GLN A 2 -23.35 51.13 -28.00
C GLN A 2 -24.45 50.25 -28.64
N ARG A 3 -24.41 48.93 -28.39
CA ARG A 3 -25.60 48.07 -28.46
C ARG A 3 -26.07 47.77 -27.04
N ASN A 4 -27.19 48.37 -26.68
CA ASN A 4 -27.96 48.09 -25.48
C ASN A 4 -28.71 46.75 -25.64
N GLY A 5 -28.45 45.80 -24.76
CA GLY A 5 -29.22 44.56 -24.60
C GLY A 5 -29.61 44.39 -23.14
N ARG A 6 -30.83 44.80 -22.81
CA ARG A 6 -31.44 44.79 -21.46
C ARG A 6 -31.83 43.35 -21.10
N VAL A 7 -31.05 42.68 -20.25
CA VAL A 7 -31.41 41.38 -19.67
C VAL A 7 -32.20 41.60 -18.38
N SER A 8 -33.51 41.31 -18.44
CA SER A 8 -34.42 41.32 -17.30
C SER A 8 -34.15 40.09 -16.42
N ARG A 9 -33.54 40.28 -15.23
CA ARG A 9 -33.42 39.23 -14.22
C ARG A 9 -34.74 39.09 -13.48
N GLN A 10 -35.51 38.05 -13.80
CA GLN A 10 -36.56 37.58 -12.91
C GLN A 10 -35.92 36.83 -11.74
N VAL A 11 -36.11 37.39 -10.55
CA VAL A 11 -35.72 36.83 -9.25
C VAL A 11 -36.67 35.67 -8.94
N GLN A 12 -36.20 34.43 -9.10
CA GLN A 12 -36.92 33.27 -8.59
C GLN A 12 -36.66 33.14 -7.08
N ARG A 13 -37.71 33.44 -6.32
CA ARG A 13 -37.82 33.28 -4.87
C ARG A 13 -37.93 31.78 -4.53
N VAL A 14 -36.80 31.15 -4.17
CA VAL A 14 -36.80 29.77 -3.64
C VAL A 14 -37.43 29.78 -2.25
N ARG A 15 -38.58 29.11 -2.12
CA ARG A 15 -39.26 28.89 -0.83
C ARG A 15 -38.47 27.86 -0.02
N SER A 16 -37.96 28.28 1.13
CA SER A 16 -37.36 27.42 2.15
C SER A 16 -38.44 26.52 2.76
N GLY A 17 -38.44 25.24 2.36
CA GLY A 17 -39.26 24.19 2.94
C GLY A 17 -38.53 23.54 4.11
N ARG A 18 -39.05 23.77 5.32
CA ARG A 18 -38.62 23.16 6.58
C ARG A 18 -39.06 21.68 6.58
N ILE A 19 -38.10 20.75 6.59
CA ILE A 19 -38.37 19.32 6.78
C ILE A 19 -37.64 18.84 8.05
N GLN A 20 -38.42 18.49 9.06
CA GLN A 20 -38.14 17.59 10.19
C GLN A 20 -39.46 17.42 10.96
N PRO A 21 -39.67 16.36 11.77
CA PRO A 21 -38.97 15.08 11.87
C PRO A 21 -39.95 13.87 11.90
N SER A 22 -39.48 12.64 11.69
CA SER A 22 -40.18 11.46 12.18
C SER A 22 -39.17 10.43 12.68
N GLN A 23 -39.05 10.36 14.01
CA GLN A 23 -38.40 9.25 14.70
C GLN A 23 -39.31 8.02 14.65
N PRO A 24 -38.74 6.80 14.64
CA PRO A 24 -39.37 5.65 15.24
C PRO A 24 -38.76 5.34 16.61
N GLU A 25 -39.61 5.41 17.63
CA GLU A 25 -39.37 4.89 18.97
C GLU A 25 -39.54 3.36 19.02
N ILE A 26 -38.63 2.74 19.80
CA ILE A 26 -38.83 1.58 20.69
C ILE A 26 -39.22 0.23 20.05
N GLN A 27 -38.37 -0.78 20.25
CA GLN A 27 -38.71 -1.91 21.13
C GLN A 27 -37.49 -2.79 21.46
N SER A 28 -37.16 -2.77 22.75
CA SER A 28 -36.36 -3.74 23.47
C SER A 28 -37.03 -5.11 23.44
N VAL A 29 -36.34 -6.12 22.93
CA VAL A 29 -36.69 -7.53 23.17
C VAL A 29 -35.48 -8.22 23.79
N LEU A 30 -35.51 -8.29 25.12
CA LEU A 30 -34.78 -9.26 25.91
C LEU A 30 -35.44 -10.63 25.69
N SER A 31 -34.66 -11.67 25.40
CA SER A 31 -34.68 -13.00 26.07
C SER A 31 -34.19 -14.17 25.18
N VAL A 32 -32.97 -14.67 25.47
CA VAL A 32 -32.57 -16.09 25.76
C VAL A 32 -32.81 -17.15 24.63
N PRO A 33 -31.82 -17.99 24.23
CA PRO A 33 -31.14 -18.91 25.14
C PRO A 33 -29.62 -19.02 25.09
N ILE A 34 -29.10 -19.24 26.29
CA ILE A 34 -27.74 -19.65 26.64
C ILE A 34 -27.52 -21.05 26.09
N PHE A 35 -26.67 -21.19 25.07
CA PHE A 35 -26.17 -22.49 24.65
C PHE A 35 -25.07 -22.95 25.63
N HIS A 36 -25.36 -24.06 26.31
CA HIS A 36 -24.43 -24.84 27.09
C HIS A 36 -23.29 -25.33 26.19
N VAL A 37 -22.09 -24.75 26.32
CA VAL A 37 -20.87 -25.32 25.72
C VAL A 37 -20.46 -26.52 26.57
N SER A 38 -20.75 -27.71 26.03
CA SER A 38 -20.32 -28.99 26.60
C SER A 38 -18.79 -29.06 26.59
N ARG A 39 -18.23 -29.18 27.79
CA ARG A 39 -16.79 -29.28 28.06
C ARG A 39 -16.30 -30.65 27.61
N SER A 40 -16.03 -30.80 26.32
CA SER A 40 -15.41 -32.01 25.76
C SER A 40 -13.93 -32.02 26.12
N LEU A 41 -13.57 -32.95 26.99
CA LEU A 41 -12.20 -33.32 27.32
C LEU A 41 -11.53 -33.89 26.07
N PHE A 42 -10.76 -33.07 25.36
CA PHE A 42 -9.87 -33.56 24.32
C PHE A 42 -8.60 -34.12 24.96
N VAL A 43 -8.55 -35.44 24.91
CA VAL A 43 -7.41 -36.30 25.25
C VAL A 43 -6.19 -35.85 24.43
N TRP A 44 -5.11 -35.55 25.14
CA TRP A 44 -3.79 -35.32 24.56
C TRP A 44 -3.25 -36.66 24.01
N ALA A 45 -3.28 -36.83 22.69
CA ALA A 45 -2.54 -37.89 22.02
C ALA A 45 -1.09 -37.40 21.79
N ALA A 46 -0.15 -38.06 22.45
CA ALA A 46 1.29 -37.83 22.32
C ALA A 46 1.76 -38.05 20.87
N LEU A 47 2.45 -37.06 20.31
CA LEU A 47 3.16 -37.19 19.04
C LEU A 47 4.51 -37.91 19.27
N PRO A 48 4.92 -38.82 18.37
CA PRO A 48 6.20 -39.49 18.46
C PRO A 48 7.36 -38.53 18.13
N THR A 49 8.40 -38.63 18.94
CA THR A 49 9.67 -37.94 18.84
C THR A 49 10.39 -38.34 17.55
N PHE A 50 10.61 -37.37 16.65
CA PHE A 50 11.53 -37.53 15.53
C PHE A 50 12.97 -37.58 16.05
N ALA A 51 13.59 -38.76 15.98
CA ALA A 51 14.99 -38.97 16.27
C ALA A 51 15.86 -38.24 15.22
N ALA A 52 16.65 -37.28 15.67
CA ALA A 52 17.71 -36.66 14.88
C ALA A 52 18.85 -37.68 14.66
N LYS A 53 19.05 -38.11 13.41
CA LYS A 53 20.26 -38.87 13.02
C LYS A 53 21.43 -37.88 12.89
N MET A 54 22.38 -37.99 13.82
CA MET A 54 23.70 -37.39 13.71
C MET A 54 24.47 -38.04 12.55
N VAL A 55 24.90 -37.24 11.56
CA VAL A 55 25.86 -37.65 10.53
C VAL A 55 27.27 -37.55 11.12
N SER A 56 27.94 -38.71 11.16
CA SER A 56 29.29 -38.93 11.70
C SER A 56 30.38 -38.34 10.81
N LYS A 57 31.36 -37.68 11.43
CA LYS A 57 32.60 -37.15 10.83
C LYS A 57 33.64 -38.25 10.65
N SER A 58 34.05 -38.56 9.42
CA SER A 58 35.28 -39.29 9.02
C SER A 58 35.28 -39.32 7.47
N SER A 59 36.30 -39.02 6.66
CA SER A 59 37.74 -38.80 6.83
C SER A 59 38.19 -38.08 5.55
N VAL A 60 38.86 -36.94 5.63
CA VAL A 60 39.54 -36.32 4.47
C VAL A 60 41.03 -36.38 4.75
N ILE A 61 41.64 -37.51 4.42
CA ILE A 61 43.10 -37.67 4.31
C ILE A 61 43.38 -38.66 3.19
N VAL A 62 43.52 -38.17 1.95
CA VAL A 62 44.46 -38.73 0.96
C VAL A 62 44.81 -37.59 -0.03
N GLY A 63 46.10 -37.28 -0.14
CA GLY A 63 46.68 -36.75 -1.38
C GLY A 63 46.99 -35.26 -1.45
N VAL A 64 47.95 -34.80 -0.63
CA VAL A 64 48.79 -33.65 -1.02
C VAL A 64 49.99 -34.18 -1.81
N CYS A 65 50.43 -33.40 -2.81
CA CYS A 65 51.61 -33.53 -3.67
C CYS A 65 51.36 -34.07 -5.09
N PHE A 66 51.95 -33.36 -6.06
CA PHE A 66 51.90 -33.50 -7.52
C PHE A 66 50.55 -33.03 -8.09
N ILE A 67 50.37 -31.85 -8.66
CA ILE A 67 51.21 -31.09 -9.58
C ILE A 67 50.87 -29.61 -9.42
N ALA A 68 51.78 -28.86 -8.82
CA ALA A 68 51.96 -27.46 -9.21
C ALA A 68 52.60 -27.46 -10.60
N ILE A 69 52.26 -26.45 -11.42
CA ILE A 69 52.63 -26.21 -12.83
C ILE A 69 51.49 -26.54 -13.80
N GLY A 70 50.59 -25.57 -13.92
CA GLY A 70 49.49 -25.51 -14.88
C GLY A 70 48.79 -24.15 -14.83
N LEU A 71 49.56 -23.08 -14.61
CA LEU A 71 49.11 -21.70 -14.78
C LEU A 71 48.92 -21.45 -16.29
N ALA A 72 47.68 -21.48 -16.78
CA ALA A 72 47.29 -20.81 -18.02
C ALA A 72 45.76 -20.62 -18.06
N CYS A 73 45.32 -19.50 -17.52
CA CYS A 73 44.16 -18.70 -17.89
C CYS A 73 43.15 -19.32 -18.87
N ILE A 74 42.06 -19.90 -18.36
CA ILE A 74 40.73 -19.72 -18.97
C ILE A 74 39.79 -19.34 -17.85
N GLY A 75 39.45 -18.06 -17.82
CA GLY A 75 38.60 -17.45 -16.81
C GLY A 75 37.24 -18.14 -16.74
N ARG A 76 36.90 -18.66 -15.57
CA ARG A 76 35.50 -18.87 -15.22
C ARG A 76 34.92 -17.51 -14.89
N THR A 77 34.29 -16.85 -15.84
CA THR A 77 33.33 -15.78 -15.52
C THR A 77 32.10 -16.45 -14.92
N GLN A 78 32.15 -16.78 -13.63
CA GLN A 78 30.93 -16.90 -12.84
C GLN A 78 30.39 -15.48 -12.70
N ALA A 79 29.52 -15.10 -13.64
CA ALA A 79 28.53 -14.07 -13.34
C ALA A 79 27.55 -14.74 -12.38
N ASP A 80 27.81 -14.63 -11.08
CA ASP A 80 26.77 -14.89 -10.09
C ASP A 80 25.66 -13.86 -10.35
N VAL A 81 24.58 -14.28 -11.01
CA VAL A 81 23.30 -13.57 -11.01
C VAL A 81 22.67 -13.80 -9.65
N SER A 82 23.33 -13.24 -8.64
CA SER A 82 22.88 -13.23 -7.27
C SER A 82 21.81 -12.14 -7.16
N HIS A 83 20.56 -12.60 -7.22
CA HIS A 83 19.40 -12.00 -6.54
C HIS A 83 18.79 -10.74 -7.18
N VAL A 84 18.10 -10.90 -8.32
CA VAL A 84 16.82 -10.19 -8.47
C VAL A 84 15.78 -11.09 -7.82
N ALA A 85 15.66 -11.01 -6.49
CA ALA A 85 14.42 -11.42 -5.87
C ALA A 85 13.33 -10.53 -6.48
N PRO A 86 12.24 -11.07 -7.03
CA PRO A 86 11.08 -10.25 -7.32
C PRO A 86 10.70 -9.61 -5.99
N SER A 87 10.90 -8.30 -5.84
CA SER A 87 10.20 -7.60 -4.78
C SER A 87 8.75 -7.58 -5.24
N GLU A 88 7.97 -8.55 -4.78
CA GLU A 88 6.52 -8.49 -4.92
C GLU A 88 6.09 -7.14 -4.34
N ASP A 89 5.59 -6.27 -5.21
CA ASP A 89 5.18 -4.94 -4.84
C ASP A 89 4.00 -5.05 -3.86
N PRO A 90 4.11 -4.53 -2.62
CA PRO A 90 3.10 -4.76 -1.58
C PRO A 90 1.75 -4.11 -1.90
N VAL A 91 1.75 -3.08 -2.76
CA VAL A 91 0.54 -2.35 -3.16
C VAL A 91 0.13 -2.76 -4.56
N THR A 92 -1.12 -3.20 -4.73
CA THR A 92 -1.64 -3.52 -6.07
C THR A 92 -1.88 -2.26 -6.90
N ASP A 93 -1.91 -2.38 -8.23
CA ASP A 93 -2.25 -1.27 -9.14
C ASP A 93 -3.64 -0.66 -8.84
N VAL A 94 -4.58 -1.51 -8.42
CA VAL A 94 -5.91 -1.11 -7.98
C VAL A 94 -5.80 -0.17 -6.79
N CYS A 95 -5.01 -0.57 -5.81
CA CYS A 95 -4.82 0.20 -4.60
C CYS A 95 -4.08 1.52 -4.86
N LEU A 96 -3.02 1.49 -5.67
CA LEU A 96 -2.32 2.70 -6.12
C LEU A 96 -3.28 3.70 -6.79
N SER A 97 -4.18 3.20 -7.65
CA SER A 97 -5.19 4.03 -8.32
C SER A 97 -6.12 4.69 -7.30
N CYS A 98 -6.58 3.97 -6.29
CA CYS A 98 -7.47 4.52 -5.26
C CYS A 98 -6.77 5.52 -4.33
N ILE A 99 -5.53 5.24 -3.92
CA ILE A 99 -4.71 6.18 -3.15
C ILE A 99 -4.54 7.49 -3.93
N CYS A 100 -4.21 7.40 -5.21
CA CYS A 100 -4.04 8.54 -6.11
C CYS A 100 -5.34 9.37 -6.26
N GLU A 101 -6.48 8.72 -6.44
CA GLU A 101 -7.79 9.37 -6.55
C GLU A 101 -8.18 10.08 -5.24
N ALA A 102 -7.97 9.44 -4.09
CA ALA A 102 -8.26 10.03 -2.80
C ALA A 102 -7.32 11.21 -2.47
N SER A 103 -6.05 11.15 -2.90
CA SER A 103 -5.03 12.18 -2.65
C SER A 103 -5.22 13.43 -3.51
N SER A 104 -5.55 13.29 -4.80
CA SER A 104 -5.62 14.43 -5.72
C SER A 104 -6.68 14.32 -6.83
N GLY A 105 -7.43 13.23 -6.90
CA GLY A 105 -8.20 12.88 -8.09
C GLY A 105 -7.31 12.43 -9.25
N CYS A 106 -6.10 11.93 -8.95
CA CYS A 106 -5.09 11.56 -9.93
C CYS A 106 -4.70 12.67 -10.92
N ASP A 107 -4.67 13.91 -10.45
CA ASP A 107 -4.28 15.04 -11.28
C ASP A 107 -2.75 15.03 -11.55
N ALA A 108 -2.36 14.50 -12.70
CA ALA A 108 -0.97 14.46 -13.17
C ALA A 108 -0.39 15.82 -13.55
N SER A 109 -1.22 16.88 -13.58
CA SER A 109 -0.72 18.24 -13.78
C SER A 109 -0.14 18.83 -12.48
N LEU A 110 -0.51 18.29 -11.31
CA LEU A 110 -0.04 18.77 -10.02
C LEU A 110 1.48 18.64 -9.90
N ARG A 111 2.09 19.76 -9.55
CA ARG A 111 3.50 19.87 -9.22
C ARG A 111 3.66 20.03 -7.71
N CYS A 112 4.80 20.56 -7.28
CA CYS A 112 5.05 20.87 -5.89
C CYS A 112 4.27 22.11 -5.44
N ASN A 113 3.59 21.99 -4.31
CA ASN A 113 3.01 23.09 -3.56
C ASN A 113 3.60 23.03 -2.13
N GLY A 114 4.57 23.90 -1.86
CA GLY A 114 5.45 23.76 -0.69
C GLY A 114 6.18 22.42 -0.73
N ASP A 115 6.17 21.70 0.39
CA ASP A 115 6.88 20.43 0.54
C ASP A 115 6.12 19.21 -0.01
N VAL A 116 4.92 19.41 -0.56
CA VAL A 116 4.03 18.34 -1.04
C VAL A 116 3.95 18.37 -2.56
N CYS A 117 4.25 17.26 -3.22
CA CYS A 117 4.36 17.19 -4.68
C CYS A 117 3.56 16.05 -5.30
N GLY A 118 3.18 16.24 -6.57
CA GLY A 118 2.62 15.21 -7.44
C GLY A 118 1.20 14.75 -7.10
N MET A 119 0.67 13.87 -7.95
CA MET A 119 -0.67 13.29 -7.82
C MET A 119 -0.87 12.47 -6.53
N PHE A 120 0.21 11.91 -6.00
CA PHE A 120 0.19 11.17 -4.74
C PHE A 120 0.40 12.07 -3.52
N ARG A 121 0.56 13.40 -3.69
CA ARG A 121 0.74 14.34 -2.56
C ARG A 121 1.86 13.88 -1.60
N ILE A 122 2.99 13.45 -2.16
CA ILE A 122 4.13 12.90 -1.43
C ILE A 122 4.95 14.06 -0.85
N THR A 123 5.58 13.86 0.32
CA THR A 123 6.55 14.79 0.90
C THR A 123 7.99 14.32 0.70
N TRP A 124 8.97 15.20 0.88
CA TRP A 124 10.38 14.82 0.79
C TRP A 124 10.77 13.71 1.79
N ALA A 125 10.24 13.79 3.02
CA ALA A 125 10.47 12.78 4.05
C ALA A 125 9.88 11.42 3.67
N TYR A 126 8.65 11.42 3.13
CA TYR A 126 8.02 10.21 2.61
C TYR A 126 8.86 9.58 1.50
N TRP A 127 9.32 10.37 0.54
CA TRP A 127 10.18 9.90 -0.54
C TRP A 127 11.53 9.35 -0.05
N THR A 128 12.12 10.01 0.95
CA THR A 128 13.36 9.56 1.57
C THR A 128 13.20 8.23 2.28
N ASP A 129 12.11 8.08 3.05
CA ASP A 129 11.78 6.85 3.73
C ASP A 129 11.46 5.69 2.78
N ALA A 130 10.94 6.00 1.60
CA ALA A 130 10.69 5.03 0.53
C ALA A 130 11.96 4.53 -0.16
N GLY A 131 13.15 5.00 0.24
CA GLY A 131 14.43 4.62 -0.35
C GLY A 131 14.89 5.53 -1.49
N LYS A 132 14.34 6.74 -1.59
CA LYS A 132 14.72 7.77 -2.57
C LYS A 132 14.73 7.25 -4.02
N PRO A 133 13.64 6.61 -4.52
CA PRO A 133 13.60 6.18 -5.91
C PRO A 133 13.77 7.39 -6.84
N VAL A 134 14.41 7.18 -7.99
CA VAL A 134 14.64 8.24 -8.97
C VAL A 134 14.21 7.80 -10.36
N GLN A 135 14.13 8.75 -11.28
CA GLN A 135 14.03 8.46 -12.70
C GLN A 135 15.38 7.96 -13.25
N GLN A 136 15.35 7.29 -14.40
CA GLN A 136 16.57 6.81 -15.04
C GLN A 136 17.50 7.99 -15.38
N GLY A 137 18.77 7.88 -14.95
CA GLY A 137 19.78 8.91 -15.19
C GLY A 137 19.81 10.06 -14.18
N ASP A 138 18.90 10.08 -13.20
CA ASP A 138 18.96 11.02 -12.07
C ASP A 138 19.71 10.39 -10.89
N SER A 139 20.14 11.22 -9.93
CA SER A 139 20.86 10.79 -8.73
C SER A 139 19.98 10.97 -7.48
N PRO A 140 19.87 10.00 -6.56
CA PRO A 140 19.12 10.16 -5.30
C PRO A 140 19.58 11.31 -4.40
N ASP A 141 20.80 11.83 -4.61
CA ASP A 141 21.36 12.95 -3.85
C ASP A 141 21.23 14.30 -4.57
N SER A 142 20.66 14.31 -5.78
CA SER A 142 20.36 15.56 -6.49
C SER A 142 19.26 16.34 -5.77
N GLN A 143 19.41 17.67 -5.70
CA GLN A 143 18.41 18.56 -5.10
C GLN A 143 17.04 18.44 -5.77
N ASN A 144 17.01 18.08 -7.06
CA ASN A 144 15.77 17.95 -7.83
C ASN A 144 15.24 16.50 -7.86
N ALA A 145 15.97 15.52 -7.35
CA ALA A 145 15.63 14.09 -7.45
C ALA A 145 14.23 13.77 -6.94
N TYR A 146 13.91 14.33 -5.76
CA TYR A 146 12.61 14.22 -5.13
C TYR A 146 11.50 14.72 -6.07
N ALA A 147 11.57 15.99 -6.47
CA ALA A 147 10.54 16.62 -7.30
C ALA A 147 10.44 15.97 -8.69
N ASN A 148 11.57 15.60 -9.29
CA ASN A 148 11.60 14.87 -10.56
C ASN A 148 10.87 13.53 -10.44
N CYS A 149 11.14 12.76 -9.39
CA CYS A 149 10.52 11.45 -9.19
C CYS A 149 9.01 11.57 -8.91
N VAL A 150 8.61 12.32 -7.88
CA VAL A 150 7.22 12.27 -7.40
C VAL A 150 6.22 13.00 -8.32
N ASN A 151 6.70 13.78 -9.28
CA ASN A 151 5.88 14.36 -10.35
C ASN A 151 5.78 13.44 -11.60
N GLU A 152 6.52 12.32 -11.64
CA GLU A 152 6.42 11.32 -12.70
C GLU A 152 5.59 10.13 -12.17
N PRO A 153 4.51 9.72 -12.87
CA PRO A 153 3.57 8.72 -12.35
C PRO A 153 4.20 7.42 -11.87
N TYR A 154 5.12 6.83 -12.64
CA TYR A 154 5.72 5.54 -12.29
C TYR A 154 6.69 5.66 -11.12
N CYS A 155 7.49 6.72 -11.07
CA CYS A 155 8.41 6.95 -9.97
C CYS A 155 7.68 7.33 -8.67
N ALA A 156 6.59 8.09 -8.78
CA ALA A 156 5.70 8.35 -7.65
C ALA A 156 5.07 7.05 -7.11
N ALA A 157 4.58 6.16 -8.00
CA ALA A 157 4.08 4.85 -7.59
C ALA A 157 5.17 3.99 -6.91
N ARG A 158 6.40 3.94 -7.46
CA ARG A 158 7.54 3.26 -6.80
C ARG A 158 7.85 3.85 -5.42
N THR A 159 7.63 5.16 -5.24
CA THR A 159 7.77 5.81 -3.95
C THR A 159 6.72 5.31 -2.95
N VAL A 160 5.46 5.17 -3.37
CA VAL A 160 4.42 4.57 -2.52
C VAL A 160 4.77 3.11 -2.18
N GLN A 161 5.22 2.32 -3.16
CA GLN A 161 5.65 0.94 -2.93
C GLN A 161 6.78 0.86 -1.88
N GLY A 162 7.84 1.65 -2.06
CA GLY A 162 8.98 1.69 -1.14
C GLY A 162 8.57 2.09 0.28
N TYR A 163 7.64 3.04 0.41
CA TYR A 163 7.12 3.45 1.71
C TYR A 163 6.31 2.34 2.38
N MET A 164 5.46 1.62 1.63
CA MET A 164 4.70 0.49 2.16
C MET A 164 5.57 -0.71 2.51
N ARG A 165 6.68 -0.95 1.78
CA ARG A 165 7.66 -1.97 2.20
C ARG A 165 8.28 -1.65 3.57
N LYS A 166 8.43 -0.36 3.90
CA LYS A 166 9.02 0.09 5.18
C LYS A 166 7.99 0.14 6.31
N PHE A 167 6.77 0.59 6.04
CA PHE A 167 5.77 0.93 7.05
C PHE A 167 4.49 0.11 7.01
N GLY A 168 4.39 -0.85 6.08
CA GLY A 168 3.26 -1.76 5.95
C GLY A 168 2.99 -2.50 7.26
N GLN A 169 1.79 -2.30 7.79
CA GLN A 169 1.32 -2.88 9.04
C GLN A 169 -0.20 -2.83 9.04
N ASP A 170 -0.83 -3.68 9.83
CA ASP A 170 -2.27 -3.62 10.06
C ASP A 170 -2.56 -2.33 10.83
N CYS A 171 -3.33 -1.43 10.24
CA CYS A 171 -3.71 -0.12 10.78
C CYS A 171 -5.17 -0.12 11.25
N ASN A 172 -6.08 -0.84 10.60
CA ASN A 172 -7.50 -0.88 10.97
C ASN A 172 -7.85 -1.92 12.06
N GLY A 173 -6.95 -2.84 12.39
CA GLY A 173 -7.08 -3.90 13.39
C GLY A 173 -7.82 -5.14 12.92
N ASP A 174 -7.94 -5.39 11.61
CA ASP A 174 -8.67 -6.55 11.07
C ASP A 174 -7.83 -7.82 10.93
N GLY A 175 -6.53 -7.75 11.24
CA GLY A 175 -5.61 -8.87 11.16
C GLY A 175 -5.02 -9.12 9.77
N THR A 176 -5.33 -8.27 8.78
CA THR A 176 -4.74 -8.30 7.44
C THR A 176 -3.99 -6.99 7.15
N ILE A 177 -3.06 -7.04 6.20
CA ILE A 177 -2.41 -5.84 5.67
C ILE A 177 -2.86 -5.71 4.23
N ASP A 178 -3.78 -4.79 3.97
CA ASP A 178 -4.42 -4.66 2.67
C ASP A 178 -4.45 -3.21 2.15
N CYS A 179 -5.29 -2.94 1.15
CA CYS A 179 -5.36 -1.60 0.57
C CYS A 179 -5.86 -0.53 1.54
N PHE A 180 -6.74 -0.88 2.48
CA PHE A 180 -7.21 0.06 3.48
C PHE A 180 -6.04 0.49 4.37
N ASP A 181 -5.20 -0.43 4.81
CA ASP A 181 -4.01 -0.11 5.62
C ASP A 181 -3.02 0.76 4.84
N HIS A 182 -2.72 0.38 3.59
CA HIS A 182 -1.83 1.16 2.74
C HIS A 182 -2.35 2.59 2.53
N ALA A 183 -3.65 2.78 2.33
CA ALA A 183 -4.23 4.11 2.19
C ALA A 183 -4.13 4.93 3.49
N ILE A 184 -4.38 4.31 4.65
CA ILE A 184 -4.23 4.95 5.96
C ILE A 184 -2.78 5.37 6.21
N ILE A 185 -1.82 4.46 5.94
CA ILE A 185 -0.38 4.74 6.05
C ILE A 185 0.04 5.87 5.12
N HIS A 186 -0.49 5.89 3.89
CA HIS A 186 -0.19 6.96 2.95
C HIS A 186 -0.66 8.32 3.47
N LYS A 187 -1.85 8.35 4.10
CA LYS A 187 -2.46 9.59 4.58
C LYS A 187 -1.89 10.11 5.89
N LEU A 188 -1.63 9.22 6.84
CA LEU A 188 -1.24 9.56 8.21
C LEU A 188 0.26 9.36 8.47
N GLY A 189 0.95 8.61 7.61
CA GLY A 189 2.30 8.10 7.85
C GLY A 189 2.29 6.83 8.71
N GLY A 190 3.37 6.05 8.62
CA GLY A 190 3.46 4.74 9.30
C GLY A 190 3.27 4.80 10.81
N TYR A 191 3.85 5.79 11.49
CA TYR A 191 3.77 5.88 12.95
C TYR A 191 2.40 6.32 13.49
N ASN A 192 1.58 6.95 12.66
CA ASN A 192 0.31 7.54 13.08
C ASN A 192 -0.89 6.79 12.48
N CYS A 193 -0.68 5.62 11.86
CA CYS A 193 -1.74 4.96 11.09
C CYS A 193 -2.89 4.43 11.97
N LYS A 194 -2.71 4.36 13.29
CA LYS A 194 -3.77 4.03 14.26
C LYS A 194 -4.64 5.24 14.66
N ASN A 195 -4.33 6.44 14.16
CA ASN A 195 -5.11 7.65 14.45
C ASN A 195 -6.34 7.76 13.54
N GLN A 196 -7.23 8.70 13.87
CA GLN A 196 -8.43 8.95 13.08
C GLN A 196 -8.09 9.43 11.66
N VAL A 197 -8.59 8.70 10.68
CA VAL A 197 -8.48 9.05 9.25
C VAL A 197 -9.50 10.14 8.92
N PRO A 198 -9.14 11.17 8.14
CA PRO A 198 -10.10 12.16 7.67
C PRO A 198 -11.23 11.50 6.87
N ILE A 199 -12.48 11.74 7.27
CA ILE A 199 -13.68 11.09 6.71
C ILE A 199 -13.74 11.21 5.18
N VAL A 200 -13.41 12.39 4.64
CA VAL A 200 -13.42 12.64 3.18
C VAL A 200 -12.35 11.84 2.43
N TYR A 201 -11.21 11.55 3.08
CA TYR A 201 -10.19 10.71 2.47
C TYR A 201 -10.64 9.25 2.49
N GLN A 202 -11.11 8.77 3.65
CA GLN A 202 -11.59 7.40 3.82
C GLN A 202 -12.74 7.09 2.85
N SER A 203 -13.74 7.96 2.73
CA SER A 203 -14.89 7.73 1.85
C SER A 203 -14.47 7.57 0.38
N LYS A 204 -13.49 8.35 -0.09
CA LYS A 204 -12.96 8.22 -1.45
C LYS A 204 -12.23 6.90 -1.68
N ILE A 205 -11.50 6.41 -0.68
CA ILE A 205 -10.84 5.10 -0.74
C ILE A 205 -11.89 3.99 -0.82
N ASP A 206 -12.88 4.01 0.09
CA ASP A 206 -13.94 3.00 0.14
C ASP A 206 -14.73 2.95 -1.17
N GLU A 207 -15.16 4.12 -1.69
CA GLU A 207 -15.87 4.25 -2.96
C GLU A 207 -15.05 3.75 -4.14
N CYS A 208 -13.75 4.06 -4.20
CA CYS A 208 -12.88 3.60 -5.27
C CYS A 208 -12.68 2.08 -5.23
N ILE A 209 -12.39 1.52 -4.06
CA ILE A 209 -12.16 0.07 -3.91
C ILE A 209 -13.42 -0.70 -4.28
N GLN A 210 -14.60 -0.26 -3.82
CA GLN A 210 -15.87 -0.88 -4.18
C GLN A 210 -16.14 -0.83 -5.69
N ARG A 211 -15.95 0.35 -6.30
CA ARG A 211 -16.12 0.51 -7.76
C ARG A 211 -15.16 -0.41 -8.53
N LYS A 212 -13.89 -0.46 -8.15
CA LYS A 212 -12.89 -1.32 -8.80
C LYS A 212 -13.19 -2.80 -8.59
N ALA A 213 -13.64 -3.23 -7.41
CA ALA A 213 -14.02 -4.61 -7.17
C ALA A 213 -15.12 -5.10 -8.13
N VAL A 214 -16.12 -4.25 -8.40
CA VAL A 214 -17.18 -4.55 -9.38
C VAL A 214 -16.62 -4.60 -10.81
N GLU A 215 -15.79 -3.64 -11.21
CA GLU A 215 -15.15 -3.63 -12.54
C GLU A 215 -14.30 -4.89 -12.78
N TYR A 216 -13.43 -5.26 -11.83
CA TYR A 216 -12.60 -6.46 -11.93
C TYR A 216 -13.42 -7.76 -11.86
N GLY A 217 -14.54 -7.75 -11.12
CA GLY A 217 -15.48 -8.86 -11.08
C GLY A 217 -16.21 -9.05 -12.42
N ALA A 218 -16.58 -7.97 -13.09
CA ALA A 218 -17.24 -8.00 -14.40
C ALA A 218 -16.29 -8.38 -15.54
N VAL A 219 -15.00 -8.00 -15.46
CA VAL A 219 -13.99 -8.34 -16.50
C VAL A 219 -13.55 -9.80 -16.44
N ARG A 220 -13.72 -10.49 -15.30
CA ARG A 220 -13.36 -11.90 -15.13
C ARG A 220 -14.48 -12.89 -15.47
N GLN A 221 -15.65 -12.40 -15.86
CA GLN A 221 -16.80 -13.20 -16.31
C GLN A 221 -16.88 -13.19 -17.84
#